data_AF-A0A7S0BTY0-F1
#
_entry.id   AF-A0A7S0BTY0-F1
#
_cell.length_a   1.000
_cell.length_b   1.000
_cell.length_c   1.000
_cell.angle_alpha   90.00
_cell.angle_beta   90.00
_cell.angle_gamma   90.00
#
_symmetry.space_group_name_H-M   'P 1'
#
loop_
_entity.id
_entity.type
_entity.pdbx_description
1 polymer ?
#
loop_
_entity_poly.entity_id
_entity_poly.type
_entity_poly.pdbx_seq_one_letter_code
_entity_poly.pdbx_strand_id
1 'polypeptide(L)'
;RRKKERQESGQDEVEKRCLKLSRLIITLDALRPIIGSKSRIELSALVDRLSRTHREAWTRDELQKQLWSLTEELPTWASIDSVQSIGGRAVQIFKVNPKLLFKDVKALLVRSKELAAKPSN
;
A
#
# COMPACT_ATOMS: atom_id res chain seq x y z
N ARG A 1 5.10 -43.91 8.29
CA ARG A 1 4.35 -42.80 7.63
C ARG A 1 4.25 -41.59 8.58
N ARG A 2 5.35 -40.88 8.83
CA ARG A 2 5.37 -39.61 9.59
C ARG A 2 6.59 -38.84 9.09
N LYS A 3 6.38 -37.74 8.35
CA LYS A 3 7.35 -36.71 7.90
C LYS A 3 6.84 -36.01 6.62
N LYS A 4 5.67 -35.35 6.64
CA LYS A 4 5.22 -34.44 5.57
C LYS A 4 4.15 -33.47 6.10
N GLU A 5 4.47 -32.65 7.10
CA GLU A 5 3.51 -31.62 7.58
C GLU A 5 4.16 -30.29 7.99
N ARG A 6 5.45 -30.06 7.69
CA ARG A 6 6.15 -28.84 8.16
C ARG A 6 6.69 -27.90 7.08
N GLN A 7 6.44 -28.16 5.79
CA GLN A 7 7.00 -27.34 4.71
C GLN A 7 5.99 -26.48 3.94
N GLU A 8 4.68 -26.71 4.07
CA GLU A 8 3.66 -25.90 3.37
C GLU A 8 3.48 -24.47 3.93
N SER A 9 3.80 -24.20 5.20
CA SER A 9 3.60 -22.86 5.79
C SER A 9 4.61 -21.80 5.33
N GLY A 10 5.81 -22.18 4.86
CA GLY A 10 6.86 -21.22 4.53
C GLY A 10 6.71 -20.59 3.14
N GLN A 11 6.34 -21.38 2.14
CA GLN A 11 6.12 -20.90 0.77
C GLN A 11 4.85 -20.06 0.64
N ASP A 12 3.77 -20.46 1.33
CA ASP A 12 2.50 -19.75 1.32
C ASP A 12 2.62 -18.34 1.94
N GLU A 13 3.44 -18.16 2.98
CA GLU A 13 3.69 -16.85 3.58
C GLU A 13 4.52 -15.93 2.66
N VAL A 14 5.51 -16.48 1.94
CA VAL A 14 6.31 -15.71 0.99
C VAL A 14 5.49 -15.29 -0.22
N GLU A 15 4.64 -16.19 -0.75
CA GLU A 15 3.74 -15.87 -1.87
C GLU A 15 2.74 -14.79 -1.47
N LYS A 16 2.11 -14.91 -0.30
CA LYS A 16 1.22 -13.87 0.25
C LYS A 16 1.91 -12.53 0.41
N ARG A 17 3.15 -12.50 0.90
CA ARG A 17 3.94 -11.26 1.01
C ARG A 17 4.28 -10.66 -0.36
N CYS A 18 4.64 -11.49 -1.33
CA CYS A 18 4.93 -11.05 -2.70
C CYS A 18 3.68 -10.45 -3.38
N LEU A 19 2.53 -11.10 -3.22
CA LEU A 19 1.24 -10.59 -3.68
C LEU A 19 0.86 -9.27 -3.01
N LYS A 20 1.07 -9.14 -1.68
CA LYS A 20 0.85 -7.88 -0.94
C LYS A 20 1.69 -6.75 -1.51
N LEU A 21 3.00 -6.98 -1.68
CA LEU A 21 3.92 -5.95 -2.21
C LEU A 21 3.58 -5.54 -3.64
N SER A 22 3.20 -6.52 -4.48
CA SER A 22 2.79 -6.25 -5.87
C SER A 22 1.54 -5.36 -5.92
N ARG A 23 0.53 -5.65 -5.09
CA ARG A 23 -0.69 -4.82 -4.96
C ARG A 23 -0.38 -3.40 -4.47
N LEU A 24 0.55 -3.27 -3.52
CA LEU A 24 0.98 -1.96 -3.02
C LEU A 24 1.68 -1.14 -4.11
N ILE A 25 2.53 -1.75 -4.93
CA ILE A 25 3.21 -1.09 -6.05
C ILE A 25 2.18 -0.58 -7.08
N ILE A 26 1.18 -1.40 -7.42
CA ILE A 26 0.10 -1.00 -8.35
C ILE A 26 -0.68 0.20 -7.78
N THR A 27 -1.03 0.13 -6.49
CA THR A 27 -1.72 1.23 -5.80
C THR A 27 -0.88 2.52 -5.83
N LEU A 28 0.43 2.40 -5.60
CA LEU A 28 1.39 3.50 -5.66
C LEU A 28 1.44 4.17 -7.04
N ASP A 29 1.46 3.37 -8.10
CA ASP A 29 1.48 3.87 -9.47
C ASP A 29 0.18 4.60 -9.82
N ALA A 30 -0.97 4.08 -9.38
CA ALA A 30 -2.27 4.74 -9.51
C ALA A 30 -2.38 6.03 -8.67
N LEU A 31 -1.74 6.07 -7.50
CA LEU A 31 -1.69 7.24 -6.63
C LEU A 31 -0.86 8.39 -7.21
N ARG A 32 0.22 8.07 -7.93
CA ARG A 32 1.16 9.06 -8.47
C ARG A 32 0.49 10.19 -9.28
N PRO A 33 -0.37 9.93 -10.27
CA PRO A 33 -1.08 10.98 -11.00
C PRO A 33 -2.14 11.71 -10.15
N ILE A 34 -2.72 11.05 -9.14
CA ILE A 34 -3.75 11.64 -8.27
C ILE A 34 -3.14 12.63 -7.28
N ILE A 35 -1.99 12.25 -6.70
CA ILE A 35 -1.25 13.03 -5.72
C ILE A 35 -0.55 14.20 -6.41
N GLY A 36 0.11 13.97 -7.55
CA GLY A 36 0.87 15.00 -8.25
C GLY A 36 1.86 15.70 -7.30
N SER A 37 1.72 17.02 -7.14
CA SER A 37 2.49 17.84 -6.20
C SER A 37 1.82 18.04 -4.83
N LYS A 38 0.63 17.50 -4.60
CA LYS A 38 -0.12 17.69 -3.34
C LYS A 38 0.48 16.80 -2.25
N SER A 39 0.79 17.39 -1.11
CA SER A 39 1.33 16.66 0.05
C SER A 39 0.28 16.23 1.06
N ARG A 40 -0.97 16.70 0.94
CA ARG A 40 -2.08 16.42 1.88
C ARG A 40 -3.38 16.30 1.10
N ILE A 41 -4.08 15.19 1.27
CA ILE A 41 -5.33 14.89 0.58
C ILE A 41 -6.28 14.23 1.57
N GLU A 42 -7.56 14.56 1.51
CA GLU A 42 -8.57 13.85 2.30
C GLU A 42 -8.66 12.38 1.87
N LEU A 43 -8.63 11.46 2.82
CA LEU A 43 -8.61 10.02 2.56
C LEU A 43 -9.85 9.58 1.77
N SER A 44 -11.02 10.11 2.11
CA SER A 44 -12.30 9.81 1.44
C SER A 44 -12.24 10.18 -0.05
N ALA A 45 -11.75 11.39 -0.35
CA ALA A 45 -11.59 11.92 -1.70
C ALA A 45 -10.49 11.18 -2.47
N LEU A 46 -9.44 10.74 -1.80
CA LEU A 46 -8.38 9.93 -2.39
C LEU A 46 -8.90 8.57 -2.83
N VAL A 47 -9.68 7.90 -1.96
CA VAL A 47 -10.33 6.62 -2.25
C VAL A 47 -11.30 6.75 -3.43
N ASP A 48 -12.09 7.83 -3.48
CA ASP A 48 -13.00 8.10 -4.61
C ASP A 48 -12.28 8.32 -5.94
N ARG A 49 -11.08 8.90 -5.91
CA ARG A 49 -10.27 9.07 -7.12
C ARG A 49 -9.60 7.76 -7.53
N LEU A 50 -9.11 7.00 -6.56
CA LEU A 50 -8.51 5.69 -6.80
C LEU A 50 -9.51 4.69 -7.40
N SER A 51 -10.74 4.63 -6.86
CA SER A 51 -11.78 3.73 -7.38
C SER A 51 -12.13 4.00 -8.84
N ARG A 52 -11.98 5.23 -9.31
CA ARG A 52 -12.15 5.62 -10.72
C ARG A 52 -10.93 5.31 -11.59
N THR A 53 -9.75 5.18 -10.97
CA THR A 53 -8.47 4.99 -11.67
C THR A 53 -8.17 3.51 -11.85
N HIS A 54 -8.53 2.66 -10.89
CA HIS A 54 -8.43 1.22 -11.03
C HIS A 54 -9.49 0.69 -12.01
N ARG A 55 -9.05 -0.12 -12.99
CA ARG A 55 -9.96 -0.91 -13.86
C ARG A 55 -10.60 -2.09 -13.12
N GLU A 56 -9.97 -2.53 -12.04
CA GLU A 56 -10.49 -3.59 -11.18
C GLU A 56 -11.54 -3.03 -10.22
N ALA A 57 -12.57 -3.84 -9.92
CA ALA A 57 -13.66 -3.48 -9.02
C ALA A 57 -13.23 -3.56 -7.54
N TRP A 58 -12.33 -2.67 -7.13
CA TRP A 58 -11.95 -2.53 -5.72
C TRP A 58 -13.05 -1.75 -4.98
N THR A 59 -13.48 -2.28 -3.84
CA THR A 59 -14.39 -1.57 -2.94
C THR A 59 -13.68 -0.42 -2.21
N ARG A 60 -14.44 0.56 -1.70
CA ARG A 60 -13.87 1.67 -0.90
C ARG A 60 -13.09 1.16 0.30
N ASP A 61 -13.61 0.14 0.99
CA ASP A 61 -12.96 -0.50 2.13
C ASP A 61 -11.62 -1.15 1.76
N GLU A 62 -11.56 -1.85 0.63
CA GLU A 62 -10.31 -2.46 0.16
C GLU A 62 -9.26 -1.41 -0.17
N LEU A 63 -9.66 -0.33 -0.86
CA LEU A 63 -8.78 0.79 -1.15
C LEU A 63 -8.28 1.47 0.13
N GLN A 64 -9.15 1.69 1.11
CA GLN A 64 -8.73 2.23 2.41
C GLN A 64 -7.72 1.32 3.11
N LYS A 65 -7.96 0.00 3.12
CA LYS A 65 -7.02 -0.98 3.70
C LYS A 65 -5.68 -0.98 2.98
N GLN A 66 -5.66 -0.80 1.65
CA GLN A 66 -4.39 -0.65 0.92
C GLN A 66 -3.65 0.63 1.29
N LEU A 67 -4.36 1.76 1.37
CA LEU A 67 -3.75 3.02 1.76
C LEU A 67 -3.16 2.95 3.15
N TRP A 68 -3.85 2.32 4.10
CA TRP A 68 -3.30 2.02 5.42
C TRP A 68 -2.07 1.13 5.36
N SER A 69 -2.15 -0.02 4.68
CA SER A 69 -1.02 -0.94 4.51
C SER A 69 0.20 -0.23 3.91
N LEU A 70 -0.03 0.71 3.00
CA LEU A 70 0.99 1.49 2.34
C LEU A 70 1.64 2.52 3.28
N THR A 71 0.91 3.10 4.24
CA THR A 71 1.50 3.90 5.32
C THR A 71 2.32 3.06 6.30
N GLU A 72 1.96 1.79 6.52
CA GLU A 72 2.73 0.89 7.38
C GLU A 72 4.04 0.45 6.72
N GLU A 73 4.00 0.16 5.41
CA GLU A 73 5.19 -0.27 4.66
C GLU A 73 6.11 0.92 4.34
N LEU A 74 5.55 2.12 4.12
CA LEU A 74 6.28 3.34 3.79
C LEU A 74 5.94 4.52 4.73
N PRO A 75 6.20 4.41 6.04
CA PRO A 75 5.82 5.44 7.01
C PRO A 75 6.59 6.76 6.84
N THR A 76 7.77 6.71 6.21
CA THR A 76 8.54 7.90 5.84
C THR A 76 7.95 8.66 4.67
N TRP A 77 7.27 7.94 3.76
CA TRP A 77 6.66 8.53 2.59
C TRP A 77 5.24 9.00 2.87
N ALA A 78 4.43 8.19 3.56
CA ALA A 78 3.01 8.44 3.74
C ALA A 78 2.54 8.22 5.19
N SER A 79 1.60 9.03 5.64
CA SER A 79 0.92 8.88 6.93
C SER A 79 -0.56 9.26 6.82
N ILE A 80 -1.39 8.71 7.70
CA ILE A 80 -2.80 9.11 7.84
C ILE A 80 -2.98 9.80 9.19
N ASP A 81 -3.47 11.03 9.17
CA ASP A 81 -3.78 11.79 10.37
C ASP A 81 -5.28 12.06 10.45
N SER A 82 -5.84 11.93 11.65
CA SER A 82 -7.19 12.40 11.93
C SER A 82 -7.14 13.85 12.40
N VAL A 83 -7.77 14.76 11.65
CA VAL A 83 -7.91 16.17 12.02
C VAL A 83 -9.37 16.49 12.26
N GLN A 84 -9.67 17.29 13.27
CA GLN A 84 -11.01 17.84 13.44
C GLN A 84 -11.25 18.91 12.36
N SER A 85 -12.32 18.76 11.59
CA SER A 85 -12.76 19.78 10.65
C SER A 85 -13.54 20.88 11.35
N ILE A 86 -13.68 22.01 10.66
CA ILE A 86 -14.53 23.14 11.07
C ILE A 86 -15.98 22.63 11.05
N GLY A 87 -16.52 22.31 12.23
CA GLY A 87 -17.82 21.62 12.39
C GLY A 87 -17.78 20.34 13.25
N GLY A 88 -16.62 19.97 13.79
CA GLY A 88 -16.49 18.90 14.80
C GLY A 88 -16.45 17.47 14.23
N ARG A 89 -16.48 17.29 12.91
CA ARG A 89 -16.31 15.98 12.28
C ARG A 89 -14.83 15.65 12.15
N ALA A 90 -14.42 14.48 12.60
CA ALA A 90 -13.08 13.98 12.34
C ALA A 90 -12.95 13.63 10.86
N VAL A 91 -11.94 14.19 10.21
CA VAL A 91 -11.60 13.93 8.80
C VAL A 91 -10.20 13.32 8.76
N GLN A 92 -10.06 12.23 8.00
CA GLN A 92 -8.78 11.58 7.80
C GLN A 92 -8.03 12.22 6.63
N ILE A 93 -6.81 12.67 6.87
CA ILE A 93 -5.93 13.28 5.88
C ILE A 93 -4.79 12.33 5.60
N PHE A 94 -4.71 11.88 4.35
CA PHE A 94 -3.57 11.17 3.80
C PHE A 94 -2.47 12.19 3.46
N LYS A 95 -1.38 12.17 4.21
CA LYS A 95 -0.20 12.99 3.98
C LYS A 95 0.84 12.18 3.22
N VAL A 96 1.54 12.83 2.31
CA VAL A 96 2.64 12.24 1.56
C VAL A 96 3.80 13.20 1.38
N ASN A 97 5.01 12.64 1.32
CA ASN A 97 6.22 13.36 0.99
C ASN A 97 6.62 13.05 -0.47
N PRO A 98 6.25 13.89 -1.46
CA PRO A 98 6.50 13.59 -2.87
C PRO A 98 7.99 13.45 -3.21
N LYS A 99 8.90 13.99 -2.37
CA LYS A 99 10.35 13.87 -2.56
C LYS A 99 10.91 12.48 -2.21
N LEU A 100 10.21 11.73 -1.36
CA LEU A 100 10.64 10.40 -0.90
C LEU A 100 10.03 9.24 -1.70
N LEU A 101 9.00 9.53 -2.50
CA LEU A 101 8.27 8.56 -3.32
C LEU A 101 9.20 7.64 -4.12
N PHE A 102 10.11 8.22 -4.91
CA PHE A 102 10.99 7.43 -5.78
C PHE A 102 11.95 6.51 -5.01
N LYS A 103 12.43 6.96 -3.85
CA LYS A 103 13.36 6.19 -3.03
C LYS A 103 12.64 5.01 -2.37
N ASP A 104 11.46 5.27 -1.83
CA ASP A 104 10.69 4.30 -1.05
C ASP A 104 9.99 3.27 -1.96
N VAL A 105 9.51 3.67 -3.15
CA VAL A 105 9.03 2.75 -4.20
C VAL A 105 10.15 1.83 -4.69
N LYS A 106 11.36 2.36 -4.90
CA LYS A 106 12.51 1.54 -5.29
C LYS A 106 12.86 0.52 -4.20
N ALA A 107 12.76 0.90 -2.93
CA ALA A 107 12.96 -0.01 -1.81
C ALA A 107 11.91 -1.13 -1.77
N LEU A 108 10.63 -0.83 -2.00
CA LEU A 108 9.57 -1.84 -2.15
C LEU A 108 9.81 -2.80 -3.31
N LEU A 109 10.21 -2.28 -4.47
CA LEU A 109 10.53 -3.08 -5.65
C LEU A 109 11.72 -4.02 -5.41
N VAL A 110 12.75 -3.54 -4.71
CA VAL A 110 13.91 -4.37 -4.33
C VAL A 110 13.47 -5.47 -3.37
N ARG A 111 12.74 -5.13 -2.29
CA ARG A 111 12.23 -6.14 -1.33
C ARG A 111 11.34 -7.19 -1.99
N SER A 112 10.49 -6.78 -2.93
CA SER A 112 9.64 -7.70 -3.71
C SER A 112 10.49 -8.67 -4.54
N LYS A 113 11.51 -8.16 -5.24
CA LYS A 113 12.46 -8.99 -5.99
C LYS A 113 13.28 -9.92 -5.10
N GLU A 114 13.75 -9.44 -3.94
CA GLU A 114 14.50 -10.26 -2.98
C GLU A 114 13.64 -11.40 -2.41
N LEU A 115 12.37 -11.14 -2.13
CA LEU A 115 11.42 -12.17 -1.68
C LEU A 115 11.15 -13.21 -2.78
N ALA A 116 11.01 -12.77 -4.03
CA ALA A 116 10.82 -13.67 -5.17
C ALA A 116 12.09 -14.47 -5.53
N ALA A 117 13.28 -13.93 -5.25
CA ALA A 117 14.56 -14.53 -5.58
C ALA A 117 15.10 -15.52 -4.54
N LYS A 118 14.46 -15.66 -3.37
CA LYS A 118 14.87 -16.67 -2.38
C LYS A 118 14.43 -18.06 -2.87
N PRO A 119 15.37 -18.95 -3.28
CA PRO A 119 15.01 -20.33 -3.56
C PRO A 119 14.51 -20.97 -2.25
N SER A 120 13.34 -21.60 -2.32
CA SER A 120 12.82 -22.43 -1.25
C SER A 120 13.86 -23.51 -0.92
N ASN A 121 14.32 -23.55 0.33
CA ASN A 121 15.22 -24.56 0.86
C ASN A 121 14.56 -25.21 2.08
#